data_AF-A7TQ51-F1
#
_entry.id   AF-A7TQ51-F1
#
_cell.length_a   1.000
_cell.length_b   1.000
_cell.length_c   1.000
_cell.angle_alpha   90.00
_cell.angle_beta   90.00
_cell.angle_gamma   90.00
#
_symmetry.space_group_name_H-M   'P 1'
#
loop_
_entity.id
_entity.type
_entity.pdbx_description
1 polymer ?
#
loop_
_entity_poly.entity_id
_entity_poly.type
_entity_poly.pdbx_seq_one_letter_code
_entity_poly.pdbx_strand_id
1 'polypeptide(L)'
;MTILNEEVHVKDVTNLKEPKPISEELNIETKVELVSLLKDINSIVDEIDKGIFKKFYVPDIEYCYKIEDNRELYSPAIIFCSLFNLLWSHGLNYESDVLLLGLSDKIHNYLVNITDGTIMEIGCYWLTNFHTVDRYMNERLELLLNVNNKSNDNNIDDESYKEELFIYTTRKRQCELICTDIYNIWTEKICVIISNLLHPPTFFIETMPDLNGNFDEYIPKMFESDVMRALDNVLVFFDQVFWRMKCLNLEDTVAEKTLKTLLNYFDKICFNGLVTSPGLFLENRSVSFNYNLNKFCQYIEKYELTEFEPFPYLYEIKRLLDLTKTELANATDCLQLAPKLTSIQIQSILCKNIFEDIKNPSLMKFLKKSTKRGPDEKPVIEELLISIDHKNVDYPFINNSLDTLNINEIFMPTLLKIPIIEKIMTLYKPSNKIKHCNIGSNELKLEKTSSNDSFKIEDFIEFKD
;
A
#
# COMPACT_ATOMS: atom_id res chain seq x y z
N MET A 1 -0.76 -33.67 -10.37
CA MET A 1 -2.01 -33.85 -11.15
C MET A 1 -3.16 -33.52 -10.24
N THR A 2 -4.19 -32.88 -10.80
CA THR A 2 -5.45 -32.44 -10.15
C THR A 2 -5.43 -31.05 -9.49
N ILE A 3 -5.18 -30.00 -10.28
CA ILE A 3 -5.88 -28.70 -10.16
C ILE A 3 -5.98 -28.11 -11.58
N LEU A 4 -7.01 -28.49 -12.31
CA LEU A 4 -7.52 -27.81 -13.50
C LEU A 4 -9.01 -28.08 -13.47
N ASN A 5 -9.79 -27.10 -13.01
CA ASN A 5 -11.22 -26.92 -13.29
C ASN A 5 -11.73 -25.76 -12.43
N GLU A 6 -11.43 -24.53 -12.85
CA GLU A 6 -12.34 -23.41 -12.62
C GLU A 6 -12.55 -22.75 -13.99
N GLU A 7 -13.76 -22.94 -14.51
CA GLU A 7 -14.25 -22.30 -15.72
C GLU A 7 -14.39 -20.79 -15.45
N VAL A 8 -13.39 -20.01 -15.89
CA VAL A 8 -13.52 -18.56 -15.96
C VAL A 8 -14.48 -18.26 -17.11
N HIS A 9 -15.68 -17.79 -16.78
CA HIS A 9 -16.65 -17.29 -17.76
C HIS A 9 -16.12 -16.02 -18.44
N VAL A 10 -15.43 -16.22 -19.56
CA VAL A 10 -15.02 -15.17 -20.49
C VAL A 10 -16.26 -14.62 -21.20
N LYS A 11 -16.69 -13.40 -20.86
CA LYS A 11 -17.56 -12.60 -21.72
C LYS A 11 -16.78 -11.38 -22.22
N ASP A 12 -16.81 -11.20 -23.54
CA ASP A 12 -16.44 -10.01 -24.30
C ASP A 12 -14.96 -9.58 -24.38
N VAL A 13 -14.08 -10.48 -24.85
CA VAL A 13 -12.72 -10.16 -25.33
C VAL A 13 -12.66 -10.06 -26.88
N THR A 14 -13.80 -9.94 -27.55
CA THR A 14 -13.91 -10.06 -29.03
C THR A 14 -13.31 -8.90 -29.83
N ASN A 15 -12.81 -7.84 -29.19
CA ASN A 15 -12.27 -6.64 -29.87
C ASN A 15 -10.77 -6.37 -29.70
N LEU A 16 -10.01 -7.23 -29.02
CA LEU A 16 -8.56 -7.08 -28.95
C LEU A 16 -7.92 -7.69 -30.20
N LYS A 17 -7.82 -6.88 -31.26
CA LYS A 17 -6.90 -7.14 -32.36
C LYS A 17 -5.51 -7.24 -31.77
N GLU A 18 -4.77 -8.29 -32.12
CA GLU A 18 -3.33 -8.35 -31.91
C GLU A 18 -2.72 -7.00 -32.29
N PRO A 19 -1.84 -6.39 -31.46
CA PRO A 19 -1.03 -5.30 -31.93
C PRO A 19 -0.19 -5.85 -33.08
N LYS A 20 -0.60 -5.53 -34.31
CA LYS A 20 0.18 -5.80 -35.53
C LYS A 20 1.63 -5.40 -35.23
N PRO A 21 2.65 -6.18 -35.64
CA PRO A 21 4.03 -5.74 -35.51
C PRO A 21 4.19 -4.40 -36.24
N ILE A 22 4.33 -3.31 -35.48
CA ILE A 22 4.42 -1.92 -35.99
C ILE A 22 5.72 -1.71 -36.80
N SER A 23 6.57 -2.74 -36.91
CA SER A 23 7.87 -2.72 -37.58
C SER A 23 7.84 -2.77 -39.12
N GLU A 24 6.69 -2.88 -39.78
CA GLU A 24 6.65 -3.04 -41.24
C GLU A 24 7.02 -1.79 -42.05
N GLU A 25 7.02 -0.58 -41.45
CA GLU A 25 7.31 0.68 -42.18
C GLU A 25 8.68 1.33 -41.88
N LEU A 26 9.51 0.72 -41.03
CA LEU A 26 10.84 1.27 -40.71
C LEU A 26 11.88 0.93 -41.80
N ASN A 27 12.64 1.94 -42.24
CA ASN A 27 13.79 1.75 -43.12
C ASN A 27 14.83 0.80 -42.47
N ILE A 28 15.59 0.07 -43.28
CA ILE A 28 16.54 -0.94 -42.82
C ILE A 28 17.60 -0.31 -41.90
N GLU A 29 18.07 0.90 -42.22
CA GLU A 29 19.05 1.64 -41.41
C GLU A 29 18.52 1.98 -40.01
N THR A 30 17.25 2.42 -39.89
CA THR A 30 16.65 2.73 -38.59
C THR A 30 16.39 1.48 -37.76
N LYS A 31 16.09 0.33 -38.39
CA LYS A 31 15.98 -0.97 -37.69
C LYS A 31 17.33 -1.42 -37.12
N VAL A 32 18.41 -1.30 -37.89
CA VAL A 32 19.76 -1.66 -37.44
C VAL A 32 20.20 -0.78 -36.29
N GLU A 33 19.93 0.54 -36.38
CA GLU A 33 20.23 1.46 -35.30
C GLU A 33 19.43 1.12 -34.03
N LEU A 34 18.12 0.91 -34.15
CA LEU A 34 17.24 0.53 -33.03
C LEU A 34 17.74 -0.73 -32.32
N VAL A 35 18.05 -1.79 -33.08
CA VAL A 35 18.56 -3.05 -32.51
C VAL A 35 19.92 -2.85 -31.84
N SER A 36 20.78 -1.99 -32.39
CA SER A 36 22.09 -1.71 -31.76
C SER A 36 21.94 -0.99 -30.41
N LEU A 37 20.98 -0.07 -30.29
CA LEU A 37 20.65 0.58 -29.02
C LEU A 37 20.03 -0.40 -28.01
N LEU A 38 19.09 -1.24 -28.45
CA LEU A 38 18.45 -2.23 -27.57
C LEU A 38 19.43 -3.27 -27.01
N LYS A 39 20.50 -3.60 -27.75
CA LYS A 39 21.56 -4.49 -27.28
C LYS A 39 22.44 -3.87 -26.19
N ASP A 40 22.54 -2.55 -26.11
CA ASP A 40 23.23 -1.87 -25.03
C ASP A 40 22.33 -1.71 -23.79
N ILE A 41 21.84 -2.85 -23.30
CA ILE A 41 20.83 -2.90 -22.24
C ILE A 41 21.33 -2.32 -20.92
N ASN A 42 22.63 -2.42 -20.65
CA ASN A 42 23.23 -1.87 -19.43
C ASN A 42 23.14 -0.34 -19.41
N SER A 43 23.38 0.32 -20.55
CA SER A 43 23.21 1.77 -20.67
C SER A 43 21.74 2.18 -20.47
N ILE A 44 20.78 1.38 -20.97
CA ILE A 44 19.34 1.61 -20.75
C ILE A 44 19.00 1.49 -19.27
N VAL A 45 19.43 0.42 -18.58
CA VAL A 45 19.18 0.22 -17.14
C VAL A 45 19.80 1.35 -16.31
N ASP A 46 21.01 1.79 -16.65
CA ASP A 46 21.67 2.91 -15.98
C ASP A 46 20.95 4.24 -16.19
N GLU A 47 20.40 4.46 -17.39
CA GLU A 47 19.59 5.64 -17.71
C GLU A 47 18.25 5.61 -16.97
N ILE A 48 17.61 4.45 -16.83
CA ILE A 48 16.40 4.30 -16.01
C ILE A 48 16.70 4.64 -14.55
N ASP A 49 17.79 4.11 -13.99
CA ASP A 49 18.19 4.41 -12.61
C ASP A 49 18.46 5.91 -12.39
N LYS A 50 19.33 6.51 -13.22
CA LYS A 50 19.78 7.90 -13.07
C LYS A 50 18.78 8.94 -13.57
N GLY A 51 17.94 8.57 -14.52
CA GLY A 51 17.03 9.46 -15.26
C GLY A 51 15.59 9.33 -14.78
N ILE A 52 15.10 8.11 -14.56
CA ILE A 52 13.75 7.86 -14.11
C ILE A 52 13.75 7.75 -12.58
N PHE A 53 14.26 6.68 -11.97
CA PHE A 53 14.10 6.47 -10.52
C PHE A 53 14.63 7.62 -9.66
N LYS A 54 15.87 8.07 -9.87
CA LYS A 54 16.50 9.09 -8.99
C LYS A 54 16.08 10.54 -9.24
N LYS A 55 15.48 10.86 -10.39
CA LYS A 55 15.13 12.24 -10.76
C LYS A 55 13.63 12.46 -10.93
N PHE A 56 12.83 11.41 -10.84
CA PHE A 56 11.40 11.52 -11.00
C PHE A 56 10.77 12.20 -9.77
N TYR A 57 10.10 13.33 -10.01
CA TYR A 57 9.26 13.97 -9.01
C TYR A 57 7.85 13.38 -9.03
N VAL A 58 7.41 12.78 -7.92
CA VAL A 58 6.05 12.25 -7.79
C VAL A 58 5.07 13.43 -7.68
N PRO A 59 4.02 13.48 -8.53
CA PRO A 59 3.06 14.56 -8.50
C PRO A 59 2.32 14.66 -7.15
N ASP A 60 1.98 15.88 -6.76
CA ASP A 60 1.15 16.15 -5.58
C ASP A 60 -0.30 15.70 -5.83
N ILE A 61 -1.05 15.44 -4.75
CA ILE A 61 -2.46 14.99 -4.79
C ILE A 61 -3.32 15.94 -5.65
N GLU A 62 -3.17 17.25 -5.44
CA GLU A 62 -3.88 18.29 -6.21
C GLU A 62 -3.60 18.21 -7.71
N TYR A 63 -2.36 17.87 -8.09
CA TYR A 63 -2.00 17.73 -9.49
C TYR A 63 -2.62 16.45 -10.06
N CYS A 64 -2.53 15.34 -9.33
CA CYS A 64 -3.14 14.07 -9.75
C CYS A 64 -4.64 14.21 -10.08
N TYR A 65 -5.39 15.01 -9.31
CA TYR A 65 -6.80 15.30 -9.59
C TYR A 65 -7.06 16.12 -10.85
N LYS A 66 -6.10 16.98 -11.24
CA LYS A 66 -6.22 17.85 -12.41
C LYS A 66 -5.79 17.18 -13.71
N ILE A 67 -5.22 15.97 -13.65
CA ILE A 67 -4.79 15.23 -14.83
C ILE A 67 -6.05 14.76 -15.58
N GLU A 68 -6.19 15.20 -16.82
CA GLU A 68 -7.29 14.77 -17.70
C GLU A 68 -7.05 13.35 -18.24
N ASP A 69 -5.79 12.96 -18.44
CA ASP A 69 -5.41 11.65 -18.98
C ASP A 69 -4.55 10.85 -17.99
N ASN A 70 -5.19 9.87 -17.33
CA ASN A 70 -4.54 8.99 -16.35
C ASN A 70 -3.27 8.29 -16.89
N ARG A 71 -3.10 8.16 -18.21
CA ARG A 71 -1.90 7.58 -18.82
C ARG A 71 -0.65 8.39 -18.54
N GLU A 72 -0.77 9.67 -18.22
CA GLU A 72 0.36 10.47 -17.79
C GLU A 72 0.95 9.91 -16.48
N LEU A 73 0.11 9.52 -15.51
CA LEU A 73 0.55 8.93 -14.23
C LEU A 73 1.32 7.62 -14.43
N TYR A 74 0.94 6.85 -15.45
CA TYR A 74 1.55 5.58 -15.83
C TYR A 74 2.72 5.74 -16.81
N SER A 75 3.26 6.95 -17.02
CA SER A 75 4.31 7.18 -18.03
C SER A 75 5.53 6.27 -17.87
N PRO A 76 6.11 6.03 -16.68
CA PRO A 76 7.17 5.02 -16.51
C PRO A 76 6.74 3.61 -16.93
N ALA A 77 5.53 3.18 -16.53
CA ALA A 77 5.00 1.87 -16.92
C ALA A 77 4.88 1.74 -18.45
N ILE A 78 4.37 2.77 -19.13
CA ILE A 78 4.25 2.80 -20.60
C ILE A 78 5.63 2.70 -21.26
N ILE A 79 6.65 3.39 -20.71
CA ILE A 79 8.03 3.29 -21.18
C ILE A 79 8.55 1.87 -21.01
N PHE A 80 8.40 1.28 -19.83
CA PHE A 80 8.87 -0.09 -19.54
C PHE A 80 8.18 -1.11 -20.42
N CYS A 81 6.85 -1.08 -20.54
CA CYS A 81 6.09 -1.97 -21.42
C CYS A 81 6.49 -1.80 -22.90
N SER A 82 6.77 -0.57 -23.34
CA SER A 82 7.24 -0.31 -24.71
C SER A 82 8.63 -0.90 -24.95
N LEU A 83 9.55 -0.81 -23.97
CA LEU A 83 10.87 -1.44 -24.03
C LEU A 83 10.76 -2.97 -24.08
N PHE A 84 9.92 -3.57 -23.22
CA PHE A 84 9.67 -5.02 -23.26
C PHE A 84 9.11 -5.47 -24.60
N ASN A 85 8.11 -4.75 -25.11
CA ASN A 85 7.52 -5.04 -26.41
C ASN A 85 8.55 -4.96 -27.55
N LEU A 86 9.45 -3.97 -27.49
CA LEU A 86 10.55 -3.82 -28.45
C LEU A 86 11.55 -4.97 -28.38
N LEU A 87 11.98 -5.36 -27.18
CA LEU A 87 12.92 -6.47 -26.99
C LEU A 87 12.32 -7.78 -27.50
N TRP A 88 11.07 -8.08 -27.15
CA TRP A 88 10.40 -9.30 -27.57
C TRP A 88 10.11 -9.35 -29.06
N SER A 89 9.65 -8.24 -29.66
CA SER A 89 9.43 -8.17 -31.10
C SER A 89 10.70 -8.38 -31.93
N HIS A 90 11.88 -8.22 -31.34
CA HIS A 90 13.18 -8.49 -31.97
C HIS A 90 13.86 -9.77 -31.47
N GLY A 91 13.19 -10.58 -30.64
CA GLY A 91 13.73 -11.83 -30.10
C GLY A 91 14.88 -11.66 -29.10
N LEU A 92 15.03 -10.47 -28.51
CA LEU A 92 16.09 -10.12 -27.55
C LEU A 92 15.73 -10.59 -26.13
N ASN A 93 15.64 -11.91 -25.96
CA ASN A 93 15.21 -12.54 -24.73
C ASN A 93 16.17 -12.28 -23.56
N TYR A 94 17.47 -12.45 -23.80
CA TYR A 94 18.51 -12.24 -22.79
C TYR A 94 18.49 -10.80 -22.27
N GLU A 95 18.40 -9.82 -23.17
CA GLU A 95 18.34 -8.41 -22.84
C GLU A 95 17.06 -8.08 -22.05
N SER A 96 15.93 -8.71 -22.36
CA SER A 96 14.70 -8.52 -21.56
C SER A 96 14.80 -9.06 -20.14
N ASP A 97 15.53 -10.16 -19.93
CA ASP A 97 15.77 -10.70 -18.58
C ASP A 97 16.72 -9.78 -17.80
N VAL A 98 17.78 -9.27 -18.45
CA VAL A 98 18.68 -8.28 -17.86
C VAL A 98 17.94 -6.98 -17.49
N LEU A 99 16.98 -6.55 -18.32
CA LEU A 99 16.14 -5.40 -18.02
C LEU A 99 15.27 -5.62 -16.78
N LEU A 100 14.59 -6.78 -16.67
CA LEU A 100 13.75 -7.10 -15.50
C LEU A 100 14.56 -7.15 -14.21
N LEU A 101 15.72 -7.82 -14.24
CA LEU A 101 16.63 -7.89 -13.09
C LEU A 101 17.16 -6.50 -12.73
N GLY A 102 17.56 -5.72 -13.73
CA GLY A 102 18.00 -4.35 -13.55
C GLY A 102 16.92 -3.47 -12.93
N LEU A 103 15.68 -3.53 -13.43
CA LEU A 103 14.56 -2.80 -12.86
C LEU A 103 14.31 -3.20 -11.40
N SER A 104 14.27 -4.50 -11.11
CA SER A 104 14.09 -5.06 -9.76
C SER A 104 15.15 -4.53 -8.78
N ASP A 105 16.42 -4.70 -9.12
CA ASP A 105 17.53 -4.30 -8.24
C ASP A 105 17.56 -2.79 -8.01
N LYS A 106 17.30 -2.01 -9.06
CA LYS A 106 17.37 -0.55 -8.99
C LYS A 106 16.19 0.04 -8.23
N ILE A 107 14.96 -0.46 -8.41
CA ILE A 107 13.80 0.03 -7.66
C ILE A 107 13.89 -0.37 -6.18
N HIS A 108 14.31 -1.60 -5.89
CA HIS A 108 14.54 -2.05 -4.51
C HIS A 108 15.52 -1.11 -3.79
N ASN A 109 16.71 -0.93 -4.38
CA ASN A 109 17.73 -0.05 -3.82
C ASN A 109 17.25 1.40 -3.70
N TYR A 110 16.45 1.90 -4.66
CA TYR A 110 15.88 3.22 -4.58
C TYR A 110 14.95 3.36 -3.37
N LEU A 111 13.97 2.46 -3.21
CA LEU A 111 12.97 2.52 -2.14
C LEU A 111 13.57 2.32 -0.75
N VAL A 112 14.52 1.39 -0.60
CA VAL A 112 15.20 1.15 0.70
C VAL A 112 15.93 2.41 1.19
N ASN A 113 16.52 3.19 0.28
CA ASN A 113 17.33 4.37 0.62
C ASN A 113 16.51 5.64 0.89
N ILE A 114 15.19 5.64 0.66
CA ILE A 114 14.30 6.77 0.98
C ILE A 114 14.19 6.91 2.51
N THR A 115 14.52 8.10 3.02
CA THR A 115 14.57 8.39 4.47
C THR A 115 13.90 9.72 4.86
N ASP A 116 13.49 10.51 3.89
CA ASP A 116 12.96 11.88 3.99
C ASP A 116 11.44 11.94 4.22
N GLY A 117 10.80 10.83 4.58
CA GLY A 117 9.35 10.77 4.83
C GLY A 117 8.48 10.75 3.56
N THR A 118 9.07 10.90 2.37
CA THR A 118 8.38 10.87 1.07
C THR A 118 8.03 9.46 0.57
N ILE A 119 8.29 8.46 1.40
CA ILE A 119 8.04 7.05 1.05
C ILE A 119 6.54 6.79 0.80
N MET A 120 5.65 7.54 1.45
CA MET A 120 4.21 7.39 1.24
C MET A 120 3.86 7.65 -0.21
N GLU A 121 4.30 8.78 -0.77
CA GLU A 121 4.05 9.15 -2.15
C GLU A 121 4.81 8.27 -3.13
N ILE A 122 6.12 8.09 -2.88
CA ILE A 122 7.01 7.40 -3.80
C ILE A 122 6.69 5.91 -3.90
N GLY A 123 6.46 5.24 -2.78
CA GLY A 123 6.14 3.82 -2.80
C GLY A 123 4.79 3.54 -3.45
N CYS A 124 3.77 4.35 -3.17
CA CYS A 124 2.46 4.22 -3.83
C CYS A 124 2.57 4.45 -5.35
N TYR A 125 3.32 5.47 -5.77
CA TYR A 125 3.53 5.78 -7.19
C TYR A 125 4.21 4.65 -7.96
N TRP A 126 5.30 4.09 -7.40
CA TRP A 126 6.01 2.99 -8.03
C TRP A 126 5.22 1.69 -7.98
N LEU A 127 4.48 1.44 -6.91
CA LEU A 127 3.57 0.29 -6.83
C LEU A 127 2.54 0.33 -7.96
N THR A 128 1.89 1.47 -8.17
CA THR A 128 0.95 1.68 -9.28
C THR A 128 1.61 1.41 -10.64
N ASN A 129 2.81 1.96 -10.88
CA ASN A 129 3.48 1.81 -12.17
C ASN A 129 3.93 0.37 -12.44
N PHE A 130 4.55 -0.30 -11.47
CA PHE A 130 4.98 -1.69 -11.63
C PHE A 130 3.78 -2.65 -11.70
N HIS A 131 2.71 -2.40 -10.94
CA HIS A 131 1.48 -3.15 -11.09
C HIS A 131 0.86 -2.98 -12.50
N THR A 132 0.96 -1.78 -13.07
CA THR A 132 0.53 -1.54 -14.46
C THR A 132 1.38 -2.34 -15.47
N VAL A 133 2.68 -2.52 -15.21
CA VAL A 133 3.55 -3.40 -16.02
C VAL A 133 3.14 -4.86 -15.85
N ASP A 134 2.90 -5.32 -14.63
CA ASP A 134 2.46 -6.69 -14.33
C ASP A 134 1.14 -7.03 -15.04
N ARG A 135 0.15 -6.12 -14.99
CA ARG A 135 -1.11 -6.22 -15.73
C ARG A 135 -0.89 -6.32 -17.24
N TYR A 136 -0.01 -5.50 -17.79
CA TYR A 136 0.36 -5.58 -19.21
C TYR A 136 0.97 -6.95 -19.55
N MET A 137 1.85 -7.50 -18.71
CA MET A 137 2.42 -8.83 -18.93
C MET A 137 1.35 -9.93 -18.87
N ASN A 138 0.40 -9.83 -17.94
CA ASN A 138 -0.70 -10.77 -17.85
C ASN A 138 -1.59 -10.72 -19.11
N GLU A 139 -1.92 -9.52 -19.61
CA GLU A 139 -2.65 -9.35 -20.87
C GLU A 139 -1.93 -10.03 -22.04
N ARG A 140 -0.61 -9.84 -22.16
CA ARG A 140 0.19 -10.45 -23.23
C ARG A 140 0.20 -11.98 -23.12
N LEU A 141 0.31 -12.52 -21.91
CA LEU A 141 0.24 -13.96 -21.66
C LEU A 141 -1.13 -14.53 -22.05
N GLU A 142 -2.22 -13.87 -21.67
CA GLU A 142 -3.58 -14.26 -22.05
C GLU A 142 -3.80 -14.23 -23.56
N LEU A 143 -3.29 -13.21 -24.25
CA LEU A 143 -3.33 -13.15 -25.71
C LEU A 143 -2.61 -14.34 -26.35
N LEU A 144 -1.42 -14.69 -25.86
CA LEU A 144 -0.64 -15.82 -26.36
C LEU A 144 -1.35 -17.17 -26.13
N LEU A 145 -2.01 -17.34 -24.99
CA LEU A 145 -2.85 -18.51 -24.71
C LEU A 145 -4.08 -18.57 -25.63
N ASN A 146 -4.75 -17.43 -25.85
CA ASN A 146 -5.97 -17.34 -26.65
C ASN A 146 -5.72 -17.54 -28.15
N VAL A 147 -4.60 -17.06 -28.69
CA VAL A 147 -4.23 -17.27 -30.09
C VAL A 147 -4.06 -18.77 -30.36
N ASN A 148 -3.35 -19.48 -29.47
CA ASN A 148 -3.14 -20.92 -29.61
C ASN A 148 -4.45 -21.72 -29.55
N ASN A 149 -5.35 -21.37 -28.62
CA ASN A 149 -6.66 -22.02 -28.52
C ASN A 149 -7.53 -21.84 -29.78
N LYS A 150 -7.29 -20.79 -30.57
CA LYS A 150 -7.99 -20.53 -31.84
C LYS A 150 -7.30 -21.19 -33.03
N SER A 151 -5.97 -21.30 -33.01
CA SER A 151 -5.17 -21.95 -34.04
C SER A 151 -5.05 -23.46 -33.80
N ASN A 152 -6.18 -24.18 -33.70
CA ASN A 152 -6.26 -25.65 -33.72
C ASN A 152 -5.69 -26.30 -35.01
N ASP A 153 -4.95 -25.54 -35.83
CA ASP A 153 -4.19 -26.03 -36.97
C ASP A 153 -2.85 -26.59 -36.46
N ASN A 154 -2.62 -27.87 -36.74
CA ASN A 154 -1.47 -28.70 -36.36
C ASN A 154 -0.09 -28.23 -36.93
N ASN A 155 0.10 -26.93 -37.14
CA ASN A 155 1.25 -26.34 -37.85
C ASN A 155 2.09 -25.37 -37.00
N ILE A 156 1.70 -25.08 -35.75
CA ILE A 156 2.62 -24.40 -34.81
C ILE A 156 3.57 -25.47 -34.26
N ASP A 157 4.87 -25.22 -34.36
CA ASP A 157 5.88 -26.07 -33.73
C ASP A 157 5.65 -26.05 -32.21
N ASP A 158 5.09 -27.15 -31.70
CA ASP A 158 4.73 -27.33 -30.30
C ASP A 158 5.89 -27.03 -29.34
N GLU A 159 7.14 -27.18 -29.79
CA GLU A 159 8.34 -26.90 -29.00
C GLU A 159 8.61 -25.39 -28.90
N SER A 160 8.59 -24.65 -30.02
CA SER A 160 8.76 -23.19 -30.04
C SER A 160 7.67 -22.47 -29.25
N TYR A 161 6.41 -22.92 -29.32
CA TYR A 161 5.33 -22.32 -28.54
C TYR A 161 5.50 -22.56 -27.04
N LYS A 162 5.91 -23.77 -26.64
CA LYS A 162 6.18 -24.08 -25.22
C LYS A 162 7.32 -23.25 -24.66
N GLU A 163 8.37 -23.02 -25.46
CA GLU A 163 9.49 -22.16 -25.08
C GLU A 163 9.02 -20.71 -24.88
N GLU A 164 8.25 -20.16 -25.82
CA GLU A 164 7.70 -18.81 -25.71
C GLU A 164 6.78 -18.68 -24.48
N LEU A 165 5.85 -19.62 -24.29
CA LEU A 165 4.96 -19.63 -23.13
C LEU A 165 5.73 -19.70 -21.81
N PHE A 166 6.76 -20.55 -21.73
CA PHE A 166 7.62 -20.67 -20.54
C PHE A 166 8.31 -19.35 -20.23
N ILE A 167 8.83 -18.69 -21.25
CA ILE A 167 9.50 -17.40 -21.15
C ILE A 167 8.55 -16.32 -20.60
N TYR A 168 7.37 -16.14 -21.21
CA TYR A 168 6.40 -15.14 -20.76
C TYR A 168 5.89 -15.43 -19.34
N THR A 169 5.64 -16.70 -19.02
CA THR A 169 5.19 -17.11 -17.67
C THR A 169 6.25 -16.80 -16.62
N THR A 170 7.53 -17.10 -16.91
CA THR A 170 8.63 -16.83 -15.99
C THR A 170 8.81 -15.34 -15.74
N ARG A 171 8.73 -14.52 -16.79
CA ARG A 171 8.85 -13.06 -16.69
C ARG A 171 7.66 -12.41 -15.99
N LYS A 172 6.44 -12.89 -16.23
CA LYS A 172 5.25 -12.47 -15.48
C LYS A 172 5.44 -12.70 -13.99
N ARG A 173 5.89 -13.91 -13.61
CA ARG A 173 6.20 -14.22 -12.22
C ARG A 173 7.30 -13.31 -11.63
N GLN A 174 8.30 -12.91 -12.43
CA GLN A 174 9.30 -11.94 -11.98
C GLN A 174 8.68 -10.56 -11.73
N CYS A 175 7.77 -10.09 -12.59
CA CYS A 175 7.03 -8.85 -12.37
C CYS A 175 6.21 -8.87 -11.08
N GLU A 176 5.49 -9.97 -10.79
CA GLU A 176 4.76 -10.15 -9.53
C GLU A 176 5.68 -10.03 -8.32
N LEU A 177 6.87 -10.64 -8.39
CA LEU A 177 7.87 -10.57 -7.31
C LEU A 177 8.37 -9.14 -7.09
N ILE A 178 8.60 -8.38 -8.17
CA ILE A 178 8.98 -6.96 -8.07
C ILE A 178 7.87 -6.17 -7.38
N CYS A 179 6.61 -6.36 -7.78
CA CYS A 179 5.50 -5.64 -7.18
C CYS A 179 5.29 -6.02 -5.70
N THR A 180 5.50 -7.30 -5.35
CA THR A 180 5.47 -7.79 -3.97
C THR A 180 6.57 -7.14 -3.13
N ASP A 181 7.78 -7.04 -3.67
CA ASP A 181 8.92 -6.42 -2.98
C ASP A 181 8.67 -4.92 -2.74
N ILE A 182 8.23 -4.18 -3.76
CA ILE A 182 7.85 -2.76 -3.64
C ILE A 182 6.78 -2.58 -2.56
N TYR A 183 5.73 -3.41 -2.59
CA TYR A 183 4.64 -3.36 -1.61
C TYR A 183 5.14 -3.60 -0.19
N ASN A 184 5.98 -4.60 0.02
CA ASN A 184 6.52 -4.93 1.34
C ASN A 184 7.43 -3.82 1.87
N ILE A 185 8.34 -3.27 1.05
CA ILE A 185 9.22 -2.16 1.48
C ILE A 185 8.38 -0.93 1.83
N TRP A 186 7.40 -0.60 1.00
CA TRP A 186 6.51 0.54 1.22
C TRP A 186 5.69 0.41 2.50
N THR A 187 5.01 -0.73 2.67
CA THR A 187 4.19 -1.00 3.86
C THR A 187 5.03 -1.10 5.13
N GLU A 188 6.21 -1.72 5.10
CA GLU A 188 7.14 -1.77 6.23
C GLU A 188 7.55 -0.37 6.68
N LYS A 189 7.92 0.51 5.75
CA LYS A 189 8.29 1.89 6.07
C LYS A 189 7.10 2.73 6.56
N ILE A 190 5.91 2.55 6.00
CA ILE A 190 4.67 3.16 6.51
C ILE A 190 4.39 2.71 7.95
N CYS A 191 4.53 1.42 8.23
CA CYS A 191 4.40 0.84 9.56
C CYS A 191 5.41 1.44 10.55
N VAL A 192 6.65 1.67 10.14
CA VAL A 192 7.65 2.40 10.93
C VAL A 192 7.22 3.86 11.17
N ILE A 193 6.65 4.54 10.17
CA ILE A 193 6.10 5.88 10.35
C ILE A 193 4.97 5.85 11.38
N ILE A 194 4.01 4.93 11.27
CA ILE A 194 2.92 4.78 12.25
C ILE A 194 3.48 4.56 13.67
N SER A 195 4.52 3.75 13.80
CA SER A 195 5.20 3.49 15.08
C SER A 195 5.91 4.72 15.65
N ASN A 196 6.47 5.57 14.78
CA ASN A 196 7.23 6.77 15.17
C ASN A 196 6.35 8.01 15.33
N LEU A 197 5.22 8.09 14.61
CA LEU A 197 4.28 9.20 14.68
C LEU A 197 3.67 9.31 16.10
N LEU A 198 3.82 8.27 16.92
CA LEU A 198 3.06 8.09 18.15
C LEU A 198 3.88 7.38 19.24
N HIS A 199 3.80 7.89 20.47
CA HIS A 199 3.64 7.01 21.63
C HIS A 199 2.16 6.59 21.63
N PRO A 200 1.81 5.41 21.09
CA PRO A 200 0.44 5.03 20.73
C PRO A 200 -0.61 5.05 21.87
N PRO A 201 -0.27 4.95 23.15
CA PRO A 201 -1.30 4.93 24.20
C PRO A 201 -1.81 6.30 24.60
N THR A 202 -0.97 7.32 24.46
CA THR A 202 -1.16 8.62 25.12
C THR A 202 -2.32 9.42 24.51
N PHE A 203 -2.52 9.35 23.19
CA PHE A 203 -3.58 10.09 22.51
C PHE A 203 -5.00 9.58 22.83
N PHE A 204 -5.14 8.30 23.18
CA PHE A 204 -6.44 7.80 23.62
C PHE A 204 -6.82 8.30 25.02
N ILE A 205 -5.86 8.78 25.82
CA ILE A 205 -6.02 8.92 27.27
C ILE A 205 -5.95 10.36 27.76
N GLU A 206 -5.23 11.23 27.07
CA GLU A 206 -4.95 12.59 27.53
C GLU A 206 -6.00 13.64 27.09
N THR A 207 -7.11 13.25 26.45
CA THR A 207 -8.08 14.24 25.94
C THR A 207 -8.97 14.88 27.02
N MET A 208 -8.96 14.42 28.27
CA MET A 208 -9.69 15.10 29.35
C MET A 208 -8.72 15.75 30.35
N PRO A 209 -8.62 17.09 30.41
CA PRO A 209 -8.12 17.75 31.61
C PRO A 209 -9.01 17.33 32.79
N ASP A 210 -8.40 16.97 33.93
CA ASP A 210 -9.07 16.38 35.10
C ASP A 210 -10.48 16.97 35.33
N LEU A 211 -11.50 16.12 35.17
CA LEU A 211 -12.94 16.43 35.34
C LEU A 211 -13.35 16.70 36.81
N ASN A 212 -12.43 17.15 37.65
CA ASN A 212 -12.71 17.52 39.03
C ASN A 212 -13.23 18.98 39.14
N GLY A 213 -13.48 19.66 38.03
CA GLY A 213 -14.04 21.02 37.96
C GLY A 213 -15.19 21.14 36.94
N ASN A 214 -16.03 22.17 37.11
CA ASN A 214 -17.24 22.44 36.32
C ASN A 214 -17.03 22.31 34.81
N PHE A 215 -17.69 21.32 34.20
CA PHE A 215 -17.64 20.94 32.78
C PHE A 215 -17.76 22.13 31.80
N ASP A 216 -18.56 23.14 32.14
CA ASP A 216 -18.89 24.26 31.24
C ASP A 216 -17.74 25.27 31.04
N GLU A 217 -16.74 25.30 31.93
CA GLU A 217 -15.58 26.21 31.82
C GLU A 217 -14.41 25.64 31.00
N TYR A 218 -14.40 24.32 30.73
CA TYR A 218 -13.25 23.63 30.13
C TYR A 218 -13.41 23.31 28.65
N ILE A 219 -14.64 23.35 28.11
CA ILE A 219 -14.91 23.14 26.67
C ILE A 219 -14.04 24.04 25.78
N PRO A 220 -13.85 25.34 26.06
CA PRO A 220 -13.02 26.20 25.21
C PRO A 220 -11.53 25.84 25.23
N LYS A 221 -11.01 25.31 26.35
CA LYS A 221 -9.58 24.97 26.53
C LYS A 221 -9.22 23.57 26.02
N MET A 222 -10.21 22.70 25.89
CA MET A 222 -10.05 21.34 25.37
C MET A 222 -9.64 21.34 23.89
N PHE A 223 -10.10 22.34 23.12
CA PHE A 223 -9.74 22.55 21.71
C PHE A 223 -8.32 23.14 21.50
N GLU A 224 -7.65 23.63 22.55
CA GLU A 224 -6.29 24.20 22.47
C GLU A 224 -5.18 23.20 22.86
N SER A 225 -5.52 21.95 23.26
CA SER A 225 -4.53 20.99 23.76
C SER A 225 -3.73 20.29 22.64
N ASP A 226 -2.39 20.21 22.81
CA ASP A 226 -1.45 19.52 21.90
C ASP A 226 -1.79 18.02 21.66
N VAL A 227 -2.70 17.45 22.45
CA VAL A 227 -3.13 16.04 22.42
C VAL A 227 -4.29 15.82 21.44
N MET A 228 -5.24 16.76 21.33
CA MET A 228 -6.23 16.71 20.23
C MET A 228 -5.52 16.73 18.87
N ARG A 229 -4.44 17.51 18.78
CA ARG A 229 -3.55 17.52 17.61
C ARG A 229 -2.94 16.15 17.30
N ALA A 230 -2.69 15.28 18.29
CA ALA A 230 -2.08 13.97 18.07
C ALA A 230 -3.03 12.98 17.39
N LEU A 231 -4.28 12.84 17.88
CA LEU A 231 -5.28 11.99 17.22
C LEU A 231 -5.58 12.53 15.81
N ASP A 232 -5.76 13.85 15.68
CA ASP A 232 -6.03 14.46 14.39
C ASP A 232 -4.85 14.25 13.40
N ASN A 233 -3.60 14.25 13.86
CA ASN A 233 -2.43 13.90 13.03
C ASN A 233 -2.50 12.45 12.50
N VAL A 234 -2.99 11.50 13.30
CA VAL A 234 -3.17 10.11 12.85
C VAL A 234 -4.29 10.01 11.82
N LEU A 235 -5.40 10.70 12.07
CA LEU A 235 -6.53 10.74 11.12
C LEU A 235 -6.08 11.35 9.78
N VAL A 236 -5.33 12.46 9.82
CA VAL A 236 -4.72 13.09 8.64
C VAL A 236 -3.76 12.13 7.94
N PHE A 237 -2.96 11.35 8.68
CA PHE A 237 -2.07 10.37 8.10
C PHE A 237 -2.82 9.29 7.31
N PHE A 238 -3.87 8.68 7.88
CA PHE A 238 -4.67 7.68 7.17
C PHE A 238 -5.39 8.27 5.96
N ASP A 239 -5.83 9.53 6.05
CA ASP A 239 -6.39 10.27 4.91
C ASP A 239 -5.38 10.45 3.79
N GLN A 240 -4.16 10.87 4.11
CA GLN A 240 -3.10 11.02 3.12
C GLN A 240 -2.81 9.70 2.43
N VAL A 241 -2.74 8.59 3.17
CA VAL A 241 -2.53 7.25 2.58
C VAL A 241 -3.70 6.87 1.67
N PHE A 242 -4.95 7.01 2.14
CA PHE A 242 -6.15 6.68 1.37
C PHE A 242 -6.26 7.50 0.08
N TRP A 243 -6.18 8.83 0.19
CA TRP A 243 -6.29 9.71 -0.97
C TRP A 243 -5.12 9.54 -1.92
N ARG A 244 -3.91 9.28 -1.43
CA ARG A 244 -2.76 9.01 -2.31
C ARG A 244 -3.01 7.79 -3.19
N MET A 245 -3.54 6.70 -2.62
CA MET A 245 -3.91 5.49 -3.39
C MET A 245 -5.01 5.80 -4.42
N LYS A 246 -6.06 6.54 -4.03
CA LYS A 246 -7.15 6.94 -4.93
C LYS A 246 -6.68 7.83 -6.08
N CYS A 247 -5.91 8.87 -5.80
CA CYS A 247 -5.41 9.82 -6.81
C CYS A 247 -4.43 9.20 -7.79
N LEU A 248 -3.69 8.18 -7.35
CA LEU A 248 -2.81 7.41 -8.21
C LEU A 248 -3.53 6.25 -8.91
N ASN A 249 -4.87 6.22 -8.85
CA ASN A 249 -5.71 5.21 -9.47
C ASN A 249 -5.29 3.78 -9.12
N LEU A 250 -4.86 3.57 -7.87
CA LEU A 250 -4.64 2.22 -7.34
C LEU A 250 -5.99 1.51 -7.24
N GLU A 251 -6.02 0.22 -7.57
CA GLU A 251 -7.27 -0.56 -7.54
C GLU A 251 -7.94 -0.54 -6.16
N ASP A 252 -9.26 -0.39 -6.14
CA ASP A 252 -10.04 -0.23 -4.90
C ASP A 252 -9.84 -1.39 -3.93
N THR A 253 -9.79 -2.63 -4.45
CA THR A 253 -9.56 -3.84 -3.65
C THR A 253 -8.19 -3.83 -2.97
N VAL A 254 -7.18 -3.30 -3.65
CA VAL A 254 -5.81 -3.19 -3.11
C VAL A 254 -5.71 -2.06 -2.11
N ALA A 255 -6.31 -0.91 -2.41
CA ALA A 255 -6.38 0.22 -1.49
C ALA A 255 -7.07 -0.20 -0.19
N GLU A 256 -8.18 -0.91 -0.30
CA GLU A 256 -8.93 -1.47 0.82
C GLU A 256 -8.11 -2.47 1.64
N LYS A 257 -7.52 -3.49 1.00
CA LYS A 257 -6.69 -4.50 1.70
C LYS A 257 -5.50 -3.86 2.41
N THR A 258 -4.88 -2.86 1.78
CA THR A 258 -3.78 -2.10 2.36
C THR A 258 -4.24 -1.31 3.59
N LEU A 259 -5.35 -0.58 3.48
CA LEU A 259 -5.86 0.23 4.59
C LEU A 259 -6.27 -0.65 5.79
N LYS A 260 -6.93 -1.78 5.55
CA LYS A 260 -7.23 -2.78 6.59
C LYS A 260 -5.96 -3.29 7.28
N THR A 261 -4.92 -3.57 6.51
CA THR A 261 -3.62 -4.04 7.03
C THR A 261 -2.98 -3.00 7.93
N LEU A 262 -2.97 -1.73 7.52
CA LEU A 262 -2.41 -0.63 8.30
C LEU A 262 -3.23 -0.32 9.57
N LEU A 263 -4.56 -0.37 9.49
CA LEU A 263 -5.44 -0.20 10.65
C LEU A 263 -5.28 -1.33 11.67
N ASN A 264 -5.15 -2.59 11.22
CA ASN A 264 -4.85 -3.73 12.08
C ASN A 264 -3.46 -3.63 12.72
N TYR A 265 -2.47 -3.14 11.97
CA TYR A 265 -1.13 -2.87 12.52
C TYR A 265 -1.19 -1.81 13.62
N PHE A 266 -1.90 -0.72 13.35
CA PHE A 266 -2.15 0.36 14.32
C PHE A 266 -2.84 -0.14 15.59
N ASP A 267 -3.88 -0.99 15.45
CA ASP A 267 -4.58 -1.61 16.58
C ASP A 267 -3.60 -2.35 17.52
N LYS A 268 -2.76 -3.23 16.95
CA LYS A 268 -1.78 -4.02 17.70
C LYS A 268 -0.75 -3.14 18.40
N ILE A 269 -0.28 -2.09 17.72
CA ILE A 269 0.67 -1.13 18.28
C ILE A 269 0.08 -0.37 19.46
N CYS A 270 -1.15 0.13 19.30
CA CYS A 270 -1.87 0.84 20.34
C CYS A 270 -2.11 -0.07 21.55
N PHE A 271 -2.57 -1.30 21.30
CA PHE A 271 -2.73 -2.32 22.35
C PHE A 271 -1.43 -2.58 23.11
N ASN A 272 -0.34 -2.86 22.41
CA ASN A 272 0.96 -3.15 23.01
C ASN A 272 1.46 -1.98 23.87
N GLY A 273 1.28 -0.75 23.38
CA GLY A 273 1.59 0.44 24.17
C GLY A 273 0.72 0.56 25.42
N LEU A 274 -0.60 0.33 25.31
CA LEU A 274 -1.54 0.44 26.43
C LEU A 274 -1.24 -0.60 27.52
N VAL A 275 -0.96 -1.83 27.12
CA VAL A 275 -0.63 -2.93 28.04
C VAL A 275 0.72 -2.73 28.71
N THR A 276 1.68 -2.04 28.08
CA THR A 276 3.01 -1.78 28.69
C THR A 276 3.02 -0.56 29.59
N SER A 277 2.24 0.47 29.28
CA SER A 277 2.29 1.74 30.00
C SER A 277 1.59 1.69 31.38
N PRO A 278 2.21 2.20 32.46
CA PRO A 278 1.61 2.25 33.79
C PRO A 278 0.62 3.42 33.93
N GLY A 279 -0.50 3.22 34.64
CA GLY A 279 -1.41 4.31 35.07
C GLY A 279 -2.34 4.90 33.99
N LEU A 280 -2.43 4.27 32.83
CA LEU A 280 -3.25 4.73 31.69
C LEU A 280 -4.76 4.50 31.84
N PHE A 281 -5.14 3.77 32.86
CA PHE A 281 -6.38 3.05 32.94
C PHE A 281 -7.18 3.43 34.19
N LEU A 282 -7.07 4.69 34.62
CA LEU A 282 -7.88 5.24 35.71
C LEU A 282 -9.34 5.42 35.23
N GLU A 283 -10.32 5.38 36.14
CA GLU A 283 -11.76 5.48 35.83
C GLU A 283 -12.13 6.72 34.99
N ASN A 284 -11.40 7.84 35.16
CA ASN A 284 -11.61 9.07 34.37
C ASN A 284 -10.98 9.02 32.96
N ARG A 285 -10.04 8.08 32.73
CA ARG A 285 -9.31 7.91 31.45
C ARG A 285 -9.98 6.91 30.52
N SER A 286 -10.79 6.00 31.04
CA SER A 286 -11.59 5.05 30.23
C SER A 286 -12.63 5.78 29.36
N VAL A 287 -13.24 6.85 29.89
CA VAL A 287 -14.18 7.69 29.13
C VAL A 287 -13.50 8.36 27.93
N SER A 288 -12.31 8.92 28.13
CA SER A 288 -11.49 9.53 27.08
C SER A 288 -11.08 8.50 26.02
N PHE A 289 -10.65 7.31 26.47
CA PHE A 289 -10.32 6.20 25.59
C PHE A 289 -11.51 5.81 24.70
N ASN A 290 -12.68 5.63 25.31
CA ASN A 290 -13.90 5.28 24.59
C ASN A 290 -14.32 6.36 23.60
N TYR A 291 -14.26 7.63 23.99
CA TYR A 291 -14.58 8.75 23.09
C TYR A 291 -13.65 8.80 21.88
N ASN A 292 -12.33 8.75 22.10
CA ASN A 292 -11.33 8.83 21.03
C ASN A 292 -11.39 7.61 20.10
N LEU A 293 -11.59 6.41 20.65
CA LEU A 293 -11.78 5.19 19.85
C LEU A 293 -13.03 5.30 18.98
N ASN A 294 -14.17 5.76 19.54
CA ASN A 294 -15.39 5.95 18.76
C ASN A 294 -15.23 7.04 17.67
N LYS A 295 -14.55 8.16 17.98
CA LYS A 295 -14.25 9.23 17.00
C LYS A 295 -13.41 8.67 15.84
N PHE A 296 -12.39 7.86 16.15
CA PHE A 296 -11.58 7.19 15.14
C PHE A 296 -12.44 6.26 14.28
N CYS A 297 -13.23 5.39 14.91
CA CYS A 297 -14.09 4.44 14.19
C CYS A 297 -15.08 5.13 13.24
N GLN A 298 -15.75 6.19 13.72
CA GLN A 298 -16.64 6.98 12.87
C GLN A 298 -15.88 7.66 11.72
N TYR A 299 -14.65 8.12 11.96
CA TYR A 299 -13.85 8.75 10.92
C TYR A 299 -13.47 7.79 9.80
N ILE A 300 -13.12 6.54 10.12
CA ILE A 300 -12.74 5.54 9.11
C ILE A 300 -13.92 4.95 8.34
N GLU A 301 -15.16 5.15 8.79
CA GLU A 301 -16.37 4.74 8.04
C GLU A 301 -16.41 5.40 6.65
N LYS A 302 -15.84 6.60 6.50
CA LYS A 302 -15.75 7.31 5.22
C LYS A 302 -14.90 6.59 4.16
N TYR A 303 -14.06 5.64 4.57
CA TYR A 303 -13.26 4.84 3.64
C TYR A 303 -14.04 3.68 3.02
N GLU A 304 -15.29 3.44 3.47
CA GLU A 304 -16.21 2.44 2.90
C GLU A 304 -15.62 1.01 2.83
N LEU A 305 -14.85 0.62 3.85
CA LEU A 305 -14.21 -0.70 3.91
C LEU A 305 -15.24 -1.82 4.08
N THR A 306 -15.28 -2.78 3.15
CA THR A 306 -16.21 -3.90 3.17
C THR A 306 -15.87 -4.93 4.26
N GLU A 307 -16.87 -5.46 4.96
CA GLU A 307 -16.71 -6.55 5.95
C GLU A 307 -15.56 -6.35 6.96
N PHE A 308 -15.28 -5.10 7.37
CA PHE A 308 -14.18 -4.78 8.27
C PHE A 308 -14.69 -4.50 9.68
N GLU A 309 -14.20 -5.28 10.65
CA GLU A 309 -14.30 -4.95 12.08
C GLU A 309 -13.02 -4.23 12.49
N PRO A 310 -13.02 -2.89 12.58
CA PRO A 310 -11.83 -2.13 12.94
C PRO A 310 -11.44 -2.39 14.40
N PHE A 311 -10.14 -2.33 14.68
CA PHE A 311 -9.55 -2.32 16.02
C PHE A 311 -9.99 -3.45 16.99
N PRO A 312 -9.89 -4.72 16.57
CA PRO A 312 -10.35 -5.85 17.38
C PRO A 312 -9.77 -5.89 18.81
N TYR A 313 -8.51 -5.50 19.01
CA TYR A 313 -7.87 -5.53 20.33
C TYR A 313 -8.26 -4.33 21.19
N LEU A 314 -8.35 -3.12 20.63
CA LEU A 314 -8.81 -1.94 21.36
C LEU A 314 -10.29 -2.05 21.76
N TYR A 315 -11.14 -2.68 20.94
CA TYR A 315 -12.53 -2.94 21.31
C TYR A 315 -12.66 -3.93 22.47
N GLU A 316 -11.78 -4.93 22.56
CA GLU A 316 -11.77 -5.84 23.71
C GLU A 316 -11.31 -5.13 24.98
N ILE A 317 -10.34 -4.21 24.89
CA ILE A 317 -9.99 -3.31 26.01
C ILE A 317 -11.21 -2.48 26.44
N LYS A 318 -11.92 -1.85 25.48
CA LYS A 318 -13.14 -1.08 25.76
C LYS A 318 -14.20 -1.92 26.49
N ARG A 319 -14.47 -3.13 26.01
CA ARG A 319 -15.44 -4.04 26.66
C ARG A 319 -15.03 -4.38 28.09
N LEU A 320 -13.74 -4.59 28.35
CA LEU A 320 -13.23 -4.85 29.70
C LEU A 320 -13.31 -3.62 30.61
N LEU A 321 -13.17 -2.42 30.06
CA LEU A 321 -13.30 -1.14 30.76
C LEU A 321 -14.75 -0.83 31.14
N ASP A 322 -15.71 -1.22 30.31
CA ASP A 322 -17.13 -0.96 30.51
C ASP A 322 -17.80 -1.92 31.53
N LEU A 323 -17.05 -2.89 32.08
CA LEU A 323 -17.56 -3.88 33.02
C LEU A 323 -17.97 -3.28 34.37
N THR A 324 -19.11 -3.73 34.90
CA THR A 324 -19.54 -3.39 36.25
C THR A 324 -18.71 -4.10 37.32
N LYS A 325 -18.67 -3.54 38.54
CA LYS A 325 -17.99 -4.14 39.71
C LYS A 325 -18.46 -5.56 40.01
N THR A 326 -19.71 -5.91 39.68
CA THR A 326 -20.29 -7.24 39.85
C THR A 326 -19.83 -8.23 38.79
N GLU A 327 -19.68 -7.81 37.53
CA GLU A 327 -19.21 -8.65 36.42
C GLU A 327 -17.70 -8.92 36.54
N LEU A 328 -16.93 -7.94 37.02
CA LEU A 328 -15.50 -8.09 37.35
C LEU A 328 -15.23 -9.15 38.43
N ALA A 329 -16.22 -9.50 39.26
CA ALA A 329 -16.05 -10.53 40.28
C ALA A 329 -16.00 -11.95 39.69
N ASN A 330 -16.47 -12.16 38.45
CA ASN A 330 -16.47 -13.45 37.77
C ASN A 330 -15.45 -13.46 36.61
N ALA A 331 -14.35 -14.19 36.82
CA ALA A 331 -13.28 -14.29 35.83
C ALA A 331 -13.70 -15.02 34.54
N THR A 332 -14.74 -15.85 34.59
CA THR A 332 -15.27 -16.56 33.42
C THR A 332 -15.94 -15.59 32.44
N ASP A 333 -16.65 -14.60 32.98
CA ASP A 333 -17.35 -13.60 32.17
C ASP A 333 -16.34 -12.66 31.49
N CYS A 334 -15.26 -12.31 32.19
CA CYS A 334 -14.16 -11.52 31.62
C CYS A 334 -13.48 -12.22 30.43
N LEU A 335 -13.32 -13.55 30.49
CA LEU A 335 -12.73 -14.35 29.39
C LEU A 335 -13.69 -14.52 28.21
N GLN A 336 -15.01 -14.54 28.45
CA GLN A 336 -16.00 -14.64 27.39
C GLN A 336 -16.18 -13.32 26.62
N LEU A 337 -15.95 -12.18 27.27
CA LEU A 337 -16.13 -10.85 26.66
C LEU A 337 -14.96 -10.41 25.77
N ALA A 338 -13.76 -10.91 26.03
CA ALA A 338 -12.53 -10.58 25.31
C ALA A 338 -11.84 -11.85 24.76
N PRO A 339 -12.42 -12.50 23.75
CA PRO A 339 -11.93 -13.79 23.24
C PRO A 339 -10.58 -13.70 22.49
N LYS A 340 -10.18 -12.54 21.97
CA LYS A 340 -8.88 -12.35 21.29
C LYS A 340 -7.75 -12.06 22.27
N LEU A 341 -8.05 -11.76 23.55
CA LEU A 341 -7.05 -11.55 24.60
C LEU A 341 -6.72 -12.83 25.38
N THR A 342 -5.44 -13.00 25.71
CA THR A 342 -4.99 -14.07 26.61
C THR A 342 -5.34 -13.75 28.06
N SER A 343 -5.40 -14.78 28.91
CA SER A 343 -5.63 -14.59 30.36
C SER A 343 -4.57 -13.71 31.02
N ILE A 344 -3.33 -13.70 30.51
CA ILE A 344 -2.23 -12.86 30.99
C ILE A 344 -2.45 -11.40 30.59
N GLN A 345 -2.89 -11.15 29.35
CA GLN A 345 -3.25 -9.81 28.87
C GLN A 345 -4.41 -9.22 29.66
N ILE A 346 -5.50 -9.99 29.84
CA ILE A 346 -6.65 -9.60 30.66
C ILE A 346 -6.21 -9.31 32.10
N GLN A 347 -5.36 -10.16 32.68
CA GLN A 347 -4.82 -9.91 34.01
C GLN A 347 -4.03 -8.62 34.07
N SER A 348 -3.13 -8.37 33.11
CA SER A 348 -2.32 -7.14 33.07
C SER A 348 -3.22 -5.90 32.97
N ILE A 349 -4.23 -5.94 32.11
CA ILE A 349 -5.20 -4.85 31.97
C ILE A 349 -5.93 -4.70 33.31
N LEU A 350 -6.68 -5.68 33.79
CA LEU A 350 -7.48 -5.56 35.01
C LEU A 350 -6.67 -5.18 36.27
N CYS A 351 -5.47 -5.74 36.44
CA CYS A 351 -4.59 -5.41 37.57
C CYS A 351 -4.01 -3.99 37.50
N LYS A 352 -3.84 -3.43 36.29
CA LYS A 352 -3.41 -2.04 36.09
C LYS A 352 -4.56 -1.03 36.15
N ASN A 353 -5.79 -1.51 35.99
CA ASN A 353 -6.89 -0.69 35.52
C ASN A 353 -7.85 -0.31 36.65
N ILE A 354 -8.53 -1.22 37.33
CA ILE A 354 -9.89 -0.75 37.69
C ILE A 354 -10.10 -0.23 39.13
N PHE A 355 -9.47 -0.69 40.22
CA PHE A 355 -9.73 -0.05 41.54
C PHE A 355 -8.62 -0.31 42.57
N GLU A 356 -8.11 0.73 43.24
CA GLU A 356 -7.43 0.55 44.55
C GLU A 356 -8.34 -0.19 45.57
N ASP A 357 -9.66 -0.10 45.37
CA ASP A 357 -10.71 -0.67 46.23
C ASP A 357 -11.13 -2.11 45.89
N ILE A 358 -10.87 -2.64 44.69
CA ILE A 358 -11.19 -4.03 44.34
C ILE A 358 -9.91 -4.86 44.30
N LYS A 359 -9.31 -5.01 45.48
CA LYS A 359 -8.46 -6.17 45.80
C LYS A 359 -9.34 -7.41 45.98
N ASN A 360 -10.18 -7.77 45.00
CA ASN A 360 -11.00 -8.99 45.10
C ASN A 360 -10.04 -10.19 45.10
N PRO A 361 -9.86 -10.89 46.24
CA PRO A 361 -8.85 -11.92 46.37
C PRO A 361 -9.15 -13.14 45.47
N SER A 362 -10.43 -13.33 45.11
CA SER A 362 -10.89 -14.45 44.30
C SER A 362 -10.51 -14.28 42.82
N LEU A 363 -10.70 -13.07 42.25
CA LEU A 363 -10.26 -12.73 40.90
C LEU A 363 -8.72 -12.85 40.80
N MET A 364 -8.00 -12.29 41.77
CA MET A 364 -6.54 -12.36 41.81
C MET A 364 -6.02 -13.79 42.00
N LYS A 365 -6.72 -14.64 42.78
CA LYS A 365 -6.37 -16.06 42.91
C LYS A 365 -6.66 -16.86 41.65
N PHE A 366 -7.76 -16.56 40.95
CA PHE A 366 -8.09 -17.21 39.68
C PHE A 366 -7.07 -16.85 38.60
N LEU A 367 -6.80 -15.55 38.42
CA LEU A 367 -5.81 -15.06 37.46
C LEU A 367 -4.39 -15.58 37.80
N LYS A 368 -4.02 -15.66 39.08
CA LYS A 368 -2.74 -16.30 39.50
C LYS A 368 -2.70 -17.81 39.28
N LYS A 369 -3.85 -18.49 39.27
CA LYS A 369 -3.94 -19.94 39.05
C LYS A 369 -3.90 -20.28 37.56
N SER A 370 -4.51 -19.46 36.71
CA SER A 370 -4.43 -19.56 35.26
C SER A 370 -3.08 -19.12 34.69
N THR A 371 -2.23 -18.47 35.50
CA THR A 371 -0.86 -18.06 35.16
C THR A 371 0.23 -18.79 35.93
N LYS A 372 -0.08 -19.92 36.60
CA LYS A 372 0.96 -20.76 37.24
C LYS A 372 1.84 -21.38 36.16
N ARG A 373 3.13 -21.03 36.18
CA ARG A 373 4.10 -21.33 35.11
C ARG A 373 4.96 -22.55 35.38
N GLY A 374 5.21 -23.35 34.34
CA GLY A 374 6.31 -24.31 34.28
C GLY A 374 7.67 -23.64 34.01
N PRO A 375 8.80 -24.35 34.19
CA PRO A 375 10.15 -23.82 33.97
C PRO A 375 10.50 -23.53 32.50
N ASP A 376 9.73 -24.06 31.54
CA ASP A 376 9.99 -23.98 30.09
C ASP A 376 9.10 -22.94 29.35
N GLU A 377 8.33 -22.12 30.07
CA GLU A 377 7.41 -21.14 29.47
C GLU A 377 8.09 -19.82 29.08
N LYS A 378 7.58 -19.17 28.02
CA LYS A 378 8.11 -17.89 27.49
C LYS A 378 8.12 -16.78 28.55
N PRO A 379 9.04 -15.80 28.45
CA PRO A 379 9.05 -14.67 29.37
C PRO A 379 7.72 -13.91 29.31
N VAL A 380 7.21 -13.48 30.48
CA VAL A 380 5.90 -12.82 30.67
C VAL A 380 5.64 -11.69 29.66
N ILE A 381 6.70 -10.95 29.30
CA ILE A 381 6.62 -9.79 28.40
C ILE A 381 6.31 -10.23 26.95
N GLU A 382 6.83 -11.37 26.49
CA GLU A 382 6.57 -11.88 25.13
C GLU A 382 5.13 -12.41 24.97
N GLU A 383 4.50 -12.87 26.05
CA GLU A 383 3.09 -13.31 26.05
C GLU A 383 2.09 -12.17 26.24
N LEU A 384 2.55 -11.04 26.79
CA LEU A 384 1.74 -9.83 26.96
C LEU A 384 1.56 -9.09 25.64
N LEU A 385 2.61 -9.06 24.83
CA LEU A 385 2.64 -8.32 23.58
C LEU A 385 2.07 -9.16 22.43
N ILE A 386 1.28 -8.52 21.58
CA ILE A 386 0.84 -9.11 20.32
C ILE A 386 2.01 -9.04 19.34
N SER A 387 2.27 -10.15 18.62
CA SER A 387 3.23 -10.14 17.52
C SER A 387 2.78 -9.16 16.45
N ILE A 388 3.64 -8.19 16.18
CA ILE A 388 3.46 -7.24 15.10
C ILE A 388 4.24 -7.83 13.93
N ASP A 389 3.56 -8.52 13.03
CA ASP A 389 4.21 -9.02 11.81
C ASP A 389 4.18 -7.90 10.77
N HIS A 390 5.35 -7.33 10.48
CA HIS A 390 5.54 -6.29 9.44
C HIS A 390 6.03 -6.88 8.11
N LYS A 391 6.25 -8.20 8.05
CA LYS A 391 6.90 -8.88 6.93
C LYS A 391 5.95 -9.87 6.26
N ASN A 392 6.00 -9.90 4.93
CA ASN A 392 5.29 -10.85 4.07
C ASN A 392 3.77 -10.65 4.07
N VAL A 393 3.31 -9.44 3.76
CA VAL A 393 1.91 -9.28 3.39
C VAL A 393 1.73 -9.82 1.98
N ASP A 394 0.79 -10.75 1.81
CA ASP A 394 0.50 -11.32 0.49
C ASP A 394 0.13 -10.22 -0.49
N TYR A 395 0.82 -10.21 -1.64
CA TYR A 395 0.62 -9.28 -2.74
C TYR A 395 -0.89 -9.09 -3.00
N PRO A 396 -1.41 -7.85 -2.83
CA PRO A 396 -2.85 -7.63 -2.73
C PRO A 396 -3.58 -7.65 -4.07
N PHE A 397 -2.86 -7.64 -5.19
CA PHE A 397 -3.46 -7.62 -6.52
C PHE A 397 -3.78 -9.05 -6.94
N ILE A 398 -5.06 -9.40 -6.84
CA ILE A 398 -5.62 -10.66 -7.35
C ILE A 398 -6.15 -10.35 -8.75
N ASN A 399 -5.81 -11.20 -9.73
CA ASN A 399 -6.18 -11.11 -11.16
C ASN A 399 -7.60 -10.56 -11.40
N ASN A 400 -7.75 -9.23 -11.42
CA ASN A 400 -9.01 -8.55 -11.67
C ASN A 400 -9.05 -8.03 -13.12
N SER A 401 -10.28 -7.84 -13.61
CA SER A 401 -10.62 -7.60 -15.00
C SER A 401 -9.86 -6.43 -15.63
N LEU A 402 -9.23 -6.71 -16.78
CA LEU A 402 -8.31 -5.84 -17.50
C LEU A 402 -9.04 -4.70 -18.25
N ASP A 403 -8.91 -3.46 -17.80
CA ASP A 403 -8.75 -2.35 -18.76
C ASP A 403 -7.37 -2.48 -19.40
N THR A 404 -7.34 -2.47 -20.73
CA THR A 404 -6.09 -2.63 -21.47
C THR A 404 -5.25 -1.37 -21.38
N LEU A 405 -3.98 -1.51 -21.01
CA LEU A 405 -3.05 -0.40 -21.07
C LEU A 405 -2.78 -0.10 -22.55
N ASN A 406 -3.31 1.02 -23.04
CA ASN A 406 -3.08 1.42 -24.42
C ASN A 406 -1.65 1.94 -24.61
N ILE A 407 -0.72 1.03 -24.88
CA ILE A 407 0.67 1.34 -25.18
C ILE A 407 0.85 1.90 -26.59
N ASN A 408 -0.20 2.24 -27.36
CA ASN A 408 -0.03 2.82 -28.70
C ASN A 408 0.45 4.28 -28.66
N GLU A 409 0.09 5.02 -27.61
CA GLU A 409 0.59 6.36 -27.35
C GLU A 409 1.66 6.29 -26.26
N ILE A 410 2.85 6.83 -26.52
CA ILE A 410 3.93 6.90 -25.55
C ILE A 410 3.82 8.24 -24.85
N PHE A 411 3.75 8.23 -23.52
CA PHE A 411 3.81 9.43 -22.70
C PHE A 411 5.22 9.59 -22.18
N MET A 412 5.93 10.60 -22.69
CA MET A 412 7.31 10.90 -22.34
C MET A 412 7.36 12.11 -21.39
N PRO A 413 7.88 11.93 -20.17
CA PRO A 413 8.15 13.04 -19.28
C PRO A 413 9.16 14.01 -19.91
N THR A 414 8.75 15.25 -20.16
CA THR A 414 9.55 16.27 -20.88
C THR A 414 10.84 16.66 -20.17
N LEU A 415 10.85 16.56 -18.85
CA LEU A 415 11.91 17.10 -18.00
C LEU A 415 12.88 16.03 -17.48
N LEU A 416 12.65 14.76 -17.80
CA LEU A 416 13.57 13.68 -17.48
C LEU A 416 14.67 13.60 -18.53
N LYS A 417 15.93 13.54 -18.08
CA LYS A 417 17.09 13.36 -18.97
C LYS A 417 17.25 11.89 -19.33
N ILE A 418 16.50 11.44 -20.33
CA ILE A 418 16.50 10.06 -20.84
C ILE A 418 16.78 10.00 -22.36
N PRO A 419 17.99 10.39 -22.81
CA PRO A 419 18.31 10.52 -24.23
C PRO A 419 18.34 9.21 -25.01
N ILE A 420 18.79 8.08 -24.41
CA ILE A 420 18.82 6.79 -25.09
C ILE A 420 17.38 6.28 -25.27
N ILE A 421 16.58 6.36 -24.21
CA ILE A 421 15.17 5.93 -24.26
C ILE A 421 14.38 6.81 -25.22
N GLU A 422 14.57 8.12 -25.19
CA GLU A 422 13.93 9.05 -26.13
C GLU A 422 14.27 8.71 -27.59
N LYS A 423 15.55 8.41 -27.86
CA LYS A 423 15.99 7.96 -29.18
C LYS A 423 15.35 6.63 -29.58
N ILE A 424 15.26 5.66 -28.68
CA ILE A 424 14.59 4.37 -28.94
C ILE A 424 13.11 4.59 -29.26
N MET A 425 12.40 5.41 -28.49
CA MET A 425 10.96 5.64 -28.68
C MET A 425 10.65 6.42 -29.96
N THR A 426 11.49 7.40 -30.33
CA THR A 426 11.37 8.16 -31.59
C THR A 426 11.68 7.31 -32.81
N LEU A 427 12.60 6.34 -32.70
CA LEU A 427 12.82 5.34 -33.75
C LEU A 427 11.68 4.32 -33.82
N TYR A 428 11.05 3.99 -32.70
CA TYR A 428 9.98 2.99 -32.64
C TYR A 428 8.64 3.52 -33.16
N LYS A 429 8.30 4.79 -32.88
CA LYS A 429 7.00 5.38 -33.26
C LYS A 429 7.12 6.72 -33.93
N PRO A 430 6.17 7.05 -34.84
CA PRO A 430 6.07 8.39 -35.40
C PRO A 430 5.81 9.41 -34.29
N SER A 431 6.36 10.62 -34.43
CA SER A 431 6.30 11.69 -33.43
C SER A 431 4.88 12.01 -32.95
N ASN A 432 3.87 11.83 -33.80
CA ASN A 432 2.46 12.08 -33.45
C ASN A 432 1.89 11.09 -32.41
N LYS A 433 2.58 9.99 -32.13
CA LYS A 433 2.23 9.01 -31.09
C LYS A 433 3.07 9.17 -29.82
N ILE A 434 3.97 10.16 -29.79
CA ILE A 434 4.76 10.51 -28.59
C ILE A 434 4.15 11.79 -28.03
N LYS A 435 3.46 11.65 -26.90
CA LYS A 435 2.91 12.77 -26.14
C LYS A 435 3.89 13.14 -25.05
N HIS A 436 4.15 14.43 -24.93
CA HIS A 436 5.04 14.99 -23.92
C HIS A 436 4.20 15.38 -22.69
N CYS A 437 4.51 14.83 -21.51
CA CYS A 437 3.82 15.14 -20.26
C CYS A 437 4.73 15.86 -19.28
N ASN A 438 4.12 16.67 -18.39
CA ASN A 438 4.85 17.49 -17.40
C ASN A 438 5.07 16.77 -16.06
N ILE A 439 4.66 15.50 -15.96
CA ILE A 439 4.89 14.67 -14.78
C ILE A 439 6.38 14.43 -14.57
N GLY A 440 6.81 14.38 -13.30
CA GLY A 440 8.23 14.25 -12.97
C GLY A 440 8.98 15.57 -12.82
N SER A 441 8.30 16.72 -12.92
CA SER A 441 8.92 18.05 -12.88
C SER A 441 8.86 18.76 -11.52
N ASN A 442 9.97 19.41 -11.13
CA ASN A 442 10.03 20.30 -9.97
C ASN A 442 9.33 21.65 -10.20
N GLU A 443 9.03 22.02 -11.44
CA GLU A 443 8.33 23.29 -11.76
C GLU A 443 6.90 23.31 -11.19
N LEU A 444 6.31 22.15 -10.94
CA LEU A 444 5.03 22.00 -10.24
C LEU A 444 5.07 22.44 -8.76
N LYS A 445 6.25 22.54 -8.14
CA LYS A 445 6.42 23.15 -6.80
C LYS A 445 6.53 24.67 -6.84
N LEU A 446 7.00 25.25 -7.94
CA LEU A 446 7.41 26.66 -7.99
C LEU A 446 6.24 27.64 -8.07
N GLU A 447 5.02 27.19 -8.39
CA GLU A 447 3.82 28.03 -8.26
C GLU A 447 3.35 28.21 -6.81
N LYS A 448 3.88 27.44 -5.84
CA LYS A 448 3.46 27.49 -4.42
C LYS A 448 4.24 28.47 -3.54
N THR A 449 5.23 29.21 -4.05
CA THR A 449 6.01 30.16 -3.21
C THR A 449 5.42 31.57 -3.08
N SER A 450 4.17 31.82 -3.49
CA SER A 450 3.56 33.17 -3.40
C SER A 450 2.20 33.28 -2.70
N SER A 451 1.67 32.23 -2.08
CA SER A 451 0.49 32.36 -1.21
C SER A 451 0.70 31.64 0.11
N ASN A 452 0.65 32.41 1.19
CA ASN A 452 0.85 32.00 2.58
C ASN A 452 -0.37 31.27 3.17
N ASP A 453 -1.09 30.52 2.34
CA ASP A 453 -2.29 29.80 2.75
C ASP A 453 -1.94 28.33 2.92
N SER A 454 -1.86 27.91 4.18
CA SER A 454 -1.91 26.50 4.54
C SER A 454 -3.24 25.92 4.07
N PHE A 455 -3.21 25.21 2.94
CA PHE A 455 -4.36 24.50 2.36
C PHE A 455 -5.03 23.61 3.41
N LYS A 456 -6.34 23.80 3.62
CA LYS A 456 -7.14 23.04 4.59
C LYS A 456 -7.94 21.97 3.85
N ILE A 457 -8.04 20.80 4.47
CA ILE A 457 -8.82 19.63 4.00
C ILE A 457 -10.32 19.95 3.85
N GLU A 458 -10.80 21.03 4.49
CA GLU A 458 -12.18 21.53 4.39
C GLU A 458 -12.57 21.90 2.95
N ASP A 459 -11.59 22.28 2.10
CA ASP A 459 -11.83 22.60 0.69
C ASP A 459 -12.14 21.34 -0.18
N PHE A 460 -11.96 20.13 0.36
CA PHE A 460 -12.31 18.87 -0.33
C PHE A 460 -13.78 18.44 -0.16
N ILE A 461 -14.52 19.00 0.80
CA ILE A 461 -15.89 18.55 1.11
C ILE A 461 -16.94 19.23 0.21
N GLU A 462 -16.64 20.37 -0.42
CA GLU A 462 -17.62 21.14 -1.21
C GLU A 462 -17.86 20.65 -2.65
N PHE A 463 -17.16 19.62 -3.14
CA PHE A 463 -17.32 19.13 -4.53
C PHE A 463 -17.93 17.72 -4.63
N LYS A 464 -18.93 17.43 -3.80
CA LYS A 464 -19.94 16.40 -4.07
C LYS A 464 -21.23 17.09 -4.54
N ASP A 465 -21.30 17.40 -5.83
CA ASP A 465 -22.54 17.49 -6.60
C ASP A 465 -22.30 17.00 -8.04
#